data_AF-A0A0J1B957-F1
#
_entry.id   AF-A0A0J1B957-F1
#
_cell.length_a   1.000
_cell.length_b   1.000
_cell.length_c   1.000
_cell.angle_alpha   90.00
_cell.angle_beta   90.00
_cell.angle_gamma   90.00
#
_symmetry.space_group_name_H-M   'P 1'
#
loop_
_entity.id
_entity.type
_entity.pdbx_description
1 polymer ?
#
loop_
_entity_poly.entity_id
_entity_poly.type
_entity_poly.pdbx_seq_one_letter_code
_entity_poly.pdbx_strand_id
1 'polypeptide(L)'
;MQSGTFRSVVAADSARKAALWAVHQVMQQVLPTDEDNDSLPASGTNNNPASQSPDCQSPASQPAGSTPVAVLDGRVRISERGYDRNDCAEMPTMEVVAEWNQMVLTLDRLQQMMRRA
;
A
#
# COMPACT_ATOMS: atom_id res chain seq x y z
N MET A 1 3.16 -3.70 10.57
CA MET A 1 1.77 -4.21 10.40
C MET A 1 1.63 -4.89 9.05
N GLN A 2 0.85 -5.98 8.98
CA GLN A 2 0.60 -6.74 7.77
C GLN A 2 -0.87 -7.18 7.68
N SER A 3 -1.45 -7.12 6.50
CA SER A 3 -2.76 -7.70 6.17
C SER A 3 -2.79 -8.02 4.68
N GLY A 4 -3.02 -9.29 4.30
CA GLY A 4 -3.04 -9.72 2.90
C GLY A 4 -1.74 -9.37 2.16
N THR A 5 -1.85 -8.54 1.12
CA THR A 5 -0.72 -8.01 0.34
C THR A 5 -0.18 -6.68 0.88
N PHE A 6 -0.86 -6.06 1.85
CA PHE A 6 -0.43 -4.81 2.47
C PHE A 6 0.56 -5.08 3.62
N ARG A 7 1.73 -4.44 3.55
CA ARG A 7 2.76 -4.45 4.61
C ARG A 7 3.28 -3.03 4.81
N SER A 8 3.25 -2.53 6.04
CA SER A 8 3.73 -1.19 6.36
C SER A 8 4.24 -1.09 7.81
N VAL A 9 5.27 -0.27 8.02
CA VAL A 9 5.78 0.12 9.35
C VAL A 9 5.22 1.49 9.69
N VAL A 10 4.56 1.62 10.84
CA VAL A 10 3.92 2.86 11.28
C VAL A 10 4.24 3.08 12.74
N ALA A 11 4.56 4.32 13.11
CA ALA A 11 4.62 4.74 14.50
C ALA A 11 3.20 5.07 14.97
N ALA A 12 2.70 4.34 15.97
CA ALA A 12 1.39 4.56 16.55
C ALA A 12 1.42 4.25 18.04
N ASP A 13 0.67 5.02 18.84
CA ASP A 13 0.58 4.79 20.30
C ASP A 13 -0.16 3.49 20.67
N SER A 14 -0.86 2.88 19.69
CA SER A 14 -1.65 1.67 19.90
C SER A 14 -1.78 0.89 18.60
N ALA A 15 -1.84 -0.44 18.72
CA ALA A 15 -2.14 -1.35 17.62
C ALA A 15 -3.45 -1.01 16.90
N ARG A 16 -4.48 -0.53 17.64
CA ARG A 16 -5.76 -0.12 17.07
C ARG A 16 -5.64 1.10 16.15
N LYS A 17 -4.85 2.11 16.56
CA LYS A 17 -4.57 3.30 15.73
C LYS A 17 -3.79 2.91 14.47
N ALA A 18 -2.81 2.01 14.60
CA ALA A 18 -2.07 1.50 13.44
C ALA A 18 -3.03 0.85 12.43
N ALA A 19 -3.95 0.00 12.89
CA ALA A 19 -4.93 -0.68 12.04
C ALA A 19 -5.87 0.28 11.30
N LEU A 20 -6.42 1.27 12.02
CA LEU A 20 -7.25 2.32 11.43
C LEU A 20 -6.48 3.09 10.34
N TRP A 21 -5.20 3.39 10.58
CA TRP A 21 -4.35 4.03 9.60
C TRP A 21 -4.18 3.18 8.34
N ALA A 22 -3.98 1.86 8.44
CA ALA A 22 -3.86 1.04 7.23
C ALA A 22 -5.16 0.89 6.46
N VAL A 23 -6.29 0.73 7.14
CA VAL A 23 -7.61 0.70 6.47
C VAL A 23 -7.81 1.98 5.69
N HIS A 24 -7.53 3.12 6.32
CA HIS A 24 -7.59 4.42 5.66
C HIS A 24 -6.66 4.50 4.44
N GLN A 25 -5.40 4.05 4.56
CA GLN A 25 -4.45 4.05 3.43
C GLN A 25 -4.91 3.16 2.28
N VAL A 26 -5.49 2.00 2.57
CA VAL A 26 -5.99 1.09 1.54
C VAL A 26 -7.25 1.64 0.88
N MET A 27 -8.15 2.24 1.65
CA MET A 27 -9.35 2.89 1.12
C MET A 27 -9.03 4.14 0.29
N GLN A 28 -7.89 4.79 0.54
CA GLN A 28 -7.39 5.91 -0.23
C GLN A 28 -6.50 5.52 -1.41
N GLN A 29 -6.47 4.24 -1.81
CA GLN A 29 -5.85 3.86 -3.09
C GLN A 29 -6.66 4.46 -4.25
N VAL A 30 -6.35 5.72 -4.57
CA VAL A 30 -6.74 6.35 -5.82
C VAL A 30 -5.95 5.60 -6.89
N LEU A 31 -6.66 4.89 -7.77
CA LEU A 31 -6.06 4.22 -8.92
C LEU A 31 -5.18 5.27 -9.64
N PRO A 32 -3.86 5.06 -9.79
CA PRO A 32 -3.14 5.75 -10.84
C PRO A 32 -3.82 5.30 -12.12
N THR A 33 -4.60 6.17 -12.76
CA THR A 33 -4.85 6.01 -14.19
C THR A 33 -3.48 6.13 -14.83
N ASP A 34 -2.94 5.00 -15.29
CA ASP A 34 -1.90 4.99 -16.32
C ASP A 34 -2.47 5.80 -17.50
N GLU A 35 -2.25 7.11 -17.48
CA GLU A 35 -2.33 7.91 -18.69
C GLU A 35 -1.04 7.62 -19.43
N ASP A 36 -1.12 6.59 -20.27
CA ASP A 36 -0.21 6.33 -21.38
C ASP A 36 0.25 7.66 -21.99
N ASN A 37 1.54 7.99 -21.84
CA ASN A 37 2.22 8.68 -22.92
C ASN A 37 3.35 7.78 -23.43
N ASP A 38 2.87 6.73 -24.10
CA ASP A 38 3.54 6.01 -25.15
C ASP A 38 4.23 7.01 -26.11
N SER A 39 5.54 7.14 -26.00
CA SER A 39 6.37 7.85 -26.99
C SER A 39 7.53 6.96 -27.39
N LEU A 40 7.17 5.92 -28.17
CA LEU A 40 7.92 5.26 -29.26
C LEU A 40 9.43 5.58 -29.36
N PRO A 41 10.32 4.56 -29.32
CA PRO A 41 11.71 4.72 -29.74
C PRO A 41 11.81 4.74 -31.27
N ALA A 42 11.84 5.93 -31.87
CA ALA A 42 12.18 6.06 -33.28
C ALA A 42 13.69 5.87 -33.48
N SER A 43 14.02 4.70 -34.04
CA SER A 43 15.33 4.29 -34.55
C SER A 43 16.11 5.40 -35.26
N GLY A 44 17.40 5.52 -34.91
CA GLY A 44 18.37 6.36 -35.60
C GLY A 44 19.82 6.02 -35.21
N THR A 45 20.31 4.89 -35.72
CA THR A 45 21.70 4.65 -36.19
C THR A 45 22.88 5.18 -35.37
N ASN A 46 23.67 4.31 -34.72
CA ASN A 46 25.08 4.10 -35.12
C ASN A 46 25.80 2.92 -34.42
N ASN A 47 26.79 2.40 -35.15
CA ASN A 47 27.47 1.12 -34.97
C ASN A 47 28.61 1.13 -33.94
N ASN A 48 28.83 0.02 -33.19
CA ASN A 48 30.08 -0.76 -33.28
C ASN A 48 30.03 -2.08 -32.45
N PRO A 49 30.62 -3.20 -32.93
CA PRO A 49 30.66 -4.49 -32.24
C PRO A 49 32.04 -4.77 -31.62
N ALA A 50 32.10 -5.21 -30.37
CA ALA A 50 33.12 -6.13 -29.83
C ALA A 50 33.06 -6.17 -28.30
N SER A 51 32.51 -7.25 -27.76
CA SER A 51 33.00 -7.99 -26.58
C SER A 51 31.92 -8.96 -26.14
N GLN A 52 31.96 -10.19 -26.67
CA GLN A 52 31.27 -11.34 -26.09
C GLN A 52 32.15 -11.92 -24.99
N SER A 53 31.59 -12.21 -23.81
CA SER A 53 31.86 -13.40 -22.99
C SER A 53 31.05 -13.37 -21.67
N PRO A 54 30.78 -14.52 -21.02
CA PRO A 54 29.42 -14.92 -20.64
C PRO A 54 29.15 -15.05 -19.13
N ASP A 55 27.86 -15.19 -18.82
CA ASP A 55 27.23 -15.82 -17.64
C ASP A 55 27.74 -15.48 -16.22
N CYS A 56 26.96 -14.65 -15.52
CA CYS A 56 26.51 -14.93 -14.16
C CYS A 56 25.12 -14.29 -13.97
N GLN A 57 24.10 -15.09 -14.21
CA GLN A 57 22.69 -14.79 -13.95
C GLN A 57 22.51 -14.31 -12.49
N SER A 58 22.14 -13.04 -12.34
CA SER A 58 21.52 -12.55 -11.11
C SER A 58 20.01 -12.75 -11.25
N PRO A 59 19.32 -13.44 -10.32
CA PRO A 59 17.91 -13.71 -10.47
C PRO A 59 17.10 -12.46 -10.13
N ALA A 60 16.27 -12.04 -11.09
CA ALA A 60 15.02 -11.32 -10.94
C ALA A 60 14.98 -10.14 -9.95
N SER A 61 15.00 -8.91 -10.47
CA SER A 61 14.45 -7.75 -9.75
C SER A 61 13.53 -6.96 -10.68
N GLN A 62 12.31 -7.48 -10.74
CA GLN A 62 10.99 -6.84 -10.86
C GLN A 62 10.77 -5.71 -11.89
N PRO A 63 9.71 -5.80 -12.72
CA PRO A 63 9.25 -4.68 -13.50
C PRO A 63 8.74 -3.58 -12.56
N ALA A 64 9.43 -2.44 -12.57
CA ALA A 64 8.96 -1.19 -12.00
C ALA A 64 7.80 -0.67 -12.86
N GLY A 65 6.63 -0.47 -12.27
CA GLY A 65 5.53 0.24 -12.96
C GLY A 65 4.15 0.08 -12.37
N SER A 66 3.84 -1.03 -11.69
CA SER A 66 2.51 -1.22 -11.10
C SER A 66 2.61 -1.19 -9.58
N THR A 67 2.15 -0.11 -8.95
CA THR A 67 1.93 -0.12 -7.49
C THR A 67 0.90 -1.21 -7.21
N PRO A 68 1.27 -2.31 -6.54
CA PRO A 68 0.36 -3.41 -6.34
C PRO A 68 -0.84 -2.92 -5.54
N VAL A 69 -2.06 -3.15 -6.05
CA VAL A 69 -3.30 -2.92 -5.30
C VAL A 69 -3.16 -3.63 -3.96
N ALA A 70 -3.11 -2.87 -2.88
CA ALA A 70 -2.90 -3.45 -1.58
C ALA A 70 -4.26 -3.94 -1.07
N VAL A 71 -4.38 -5.26 -0.94
CA VAL A 71 -5.58 -5.95 -0.50
C VAL A 71 -5.41 -6.30 0.96
N LEU A 72 -6.33 -5.82 1.80
CA LEU A 72 -6.43 -6.26 3.18
C LEU A 72 -7.06 -7.65 3.22
N ASP A 73 -6.46 -8.54 3.98
CA ASP A 73 -7.05 -9.85 4.30
C ASP A 73 -8.14 -9.67 5.36
N GLY A 74 -8.89 -10.73 5.69
CA GLY A 74 -9.95 -10.68 6.70
C GLY A 74 -9.46 -10.28 8.11
N ARG A 75 -8.14 -10.31 8.34
CA ARG A 75 -7.50 -9.92 9.60
C ARG A 75 -6.32 -8.97 9.36
N VAL A 76 -6.15 -8.02 10.27
CA VAL A 76 -4.97 -7.15 10.35
C VAL A 76 -4.08 -7.65 11.48
N ARG A 77 -2.81 -7.96 11.16
CA ARG A 77 -1.78 -8.37 12.12
C ARG A 77 -0.83 -7.22 12.42
N ILE A 78 -0.72 -6.85 13.69
CA ILE A 78 0.19 -5.79 14.16
C ILE A 78 1.22 -6.39 15.10
N SER A 79 2.49 -6.16 14.79
CA SER A 79 3.60 -6.52 15.67
C SER A 79 4.50 -5.31 15.85
N GLU A 80 4.91 -5.09 17.09
CA GLU A 80 5.77 -3.99 17.53
C GLU A 80 7.26 -4.34 17.38
N ARG A 81 7.59 -5.61 17.10
CA ARG A 81 8.97 -6.13 17.05
C ARG A 81 9.42 -6.61 15.67
N GLY A 82 8.58 -6.51 14.64
CA GLY A 82 8.91 -6.91 13.28
C GLY A 82 7.78 -7.62 12.56
N TYR A 83 8.08 -8.25 11.43
CA TYR A 83 7.12 -9.02 10.65
C TYR A 83 7.18 -10.52 11.01
N ASP A 84 6.07 -11.22 10.79
CA ASP A 84 5.99 -12.69 10.86
C ASP A 84 6.26 -13.35 12.24
N ARG A 85 6.08 -12.60 13.32
CA ARG A 85 6.06 -13.17 14.68
C ARG A 85 4.64 -13.45 15.15
N ASN A 86 4.52 -14.50 15.96
CA ASN A 86 3.30 -15.09 16.49
C ASN A 86 2.71 -14.30 17.66
N ASP A 87 3.47 -13.35 18.23
CA ASP A 87 3.04 -12.42 19.29
C ASP A 87 2.31 -11.18 18.73
N CYS A 88 1.81 -11.26 17.49
CA CYS A 88 1.10 -10.17 16.85
C CYS A 88 -0.34 -10.01 17.37
N ALA A 89 -0.76 -8.76 17.59
CA ALA A 89 -2.15 -8.42 17.81
C ALA A 89 -2.93 -8.61 16.51
N GLU A 90 -3.96 -9.45 16.54
CA GLU A 90 -4.85 -9.66 15.41
C GLU A 90 -6.19 -8.97 15.66
N MET A 91 -6.71 -8.33 14.62
CA MET A 91 -8.06 -7.76 14.65
C MET A 91 -8.77 -7.99 13.31
N PRO A 92 -10.07 -8.27 13.32
CA PRO A 92 -10.83 -8.47 12.10
C PRO A 92 -10.93 -7.16 11.33
N THR A 93 -10.55 -7.19 10.06
CA THR A 93 -10.49 -6.00 9.21
C THR A 93 -11.83 -5.28 9.15
N MET A 94 -12.94 -6.04 9.14
CA MET A 94 -14.28 -5.48 9.13
C MET A 94 -14.64 -4.68 10.39
N GLU A 95 -14.12 -5.07 11.57
CA GLU A 95 -14.32 -4.33 12.82
C GLU A 95 -13.58 -2.99 12.75
N VAL A 96 -12.34 -2.99 12.26
CA VAL A 96 -11.53 -1.79 12.07
C VAL A 96 -12.18 -0.84 11.05
N VAL A 97 -12.74 -1.40 9.96
CA VAL A 97 -13.49 -0.64 8.95
C VAL A 97 -14.75 -0.01 9.54
N ALA A 98 -15.50 -0.75 10.37
CA ALA A 98 -16.69 -0.23 11.03
C ALA A 98 -16.33 0.93 11.99
N GLU A 99 -15.28 0.78 12.78
CA GLU A 99 -14.76 1.83 13.66
C GLU A 99 -14.32 3.07 12.86
N TRP A 100 -13.57 2.87 11.77
CA TRP A 100 -13.18 3.95 10.88
C TRP A 100 -14.40 4.70 10.32
N ASN A 101 -15.42 3.98 9.87
CA ASN A 101 -16.65 4.59 9.35
C ASN A 101 -17.38 5.41 10.41
N GLN A 102 -17.43 4.93 11.66
CA GLN A 102 -18.00 5.71 12.77
C GLN A 102 -17.22 7.02 13.00
N MET A 103 -15.90 7.00 12.93
CA MET A 103 -15.09 8.22 13.05
C MET A 103 -15.35 9.20 11.89
N VAL A 104 -15.45 8.71 10.65
CA VAL A 104 -15.75 9.57 9.49
C VAL A 104 -17.15 10.19 9.60
N LEU A 105 -18.17 9.41 9.96
CA LEU A 105 -19.53 9.91 10.13
C LEU A 105 -19.65 10.92 11.29
N THR A 106 -18.91 10.70 12.37
CA THR A 106 -18.88 11.66 13.49
C THR A 106 -18.20 12.96 13.10
N LEU A 107 -17.08 12.91 12.37
CA LEU A 107 -16.42 14.10 11.81
C LEU A 107 -17.33 14.85 10.83
N ASP A 108 -18.03 14.15 9.93
CA ASP A 108 -18.96 14.77 8.98
C ASP A 108 -20.13 15.44 9.71
N ARG A 109 -20.68 14.80 10.75
CA ARG A 109 -21.72 15.40 11.59
C ARG A 109 -21.24 16.70 12.25
N LEU A 110 -20.03 16.71 12.81
CA LEU A 110 -19.43 17.89 13.43
C LEU A 110 -19.19 19.01 12.41
N GLN A 111 -18.60 18.66 11.26
CA GLN A 111 -18.39 19.60 10.16
C GLN A 111 -19.72 20.20 9.68
N GLN A 112 -20.73 19.36 9.49
CA GLN A 112 -22.04 19.82 9.08
C GLN A 112 -22.61 20.74 10.15
N MET A 113 -22.50 20.46 11.46
CA MET A 113 -22.95 21.39 12.50
C MET A 113 -22.26 22.75 12.44
N MET A 114 -20.94 22.79 12.21
CA MET A 114 -20.20 24.05 12.07
C MET A 114 -20.59 24.86 10.82
N ARG A 115 -20.98 24.19 9.73
CA ARG A 115 -21.38 24.86 8.48
C ARG A 115 -22.79 25.49 8.53
N ARG A 116 -23.63 25.09 9.49
CA ARG A 116 -25.01 25.63 9.71
C ARG A 116 -25.09 26.58 10.92
N ALA A 117 -23.97 26.86 11.58
CA ALA A 117 -23.85 27.87 12.64
C ALA A 117 -23.28 29.16 12.05
#